data_AF-A0A7Y8MI55-F1
#
_entry.id   AF-A0A7Y8MI55-F1
#
_cell.length_a   1.000
_cell.length_b   1.000
_cell.length_c   1.000
_cell.angle_alpha   90.00
_cell.angle_beta   90.00
_cell.angle_gamma   90.00
#
_symmetry.space_group_name_H-M   'P 1'
#
loop_
_entity.id
_entity.type
_entity.pdbx_description
1 polymer ?
#
loop_
_entity_poly.entity_id
_entity_poly.type
_entity_poly.pdbx_seq_one_letter_code
_entity_poly.pdbx_strand_id
1 'polypeptide(L)'
;MLMPSMNQVRTIVYDCQGARMMVAYNPNDKTASVSWPGEPLRVLREYDGGRTFTYSDGRYRLRGQDYQVQWEIRGQTPVTCRARAA
;
A
#
# COMPACT_ATOMS: atom_id res chain seq x y z
N MET A 1 1.84 -15.33 28.15
CA MET A 1 2.69 -14.51 27.27
C MET A 1 1.87 -14.20 26.02
N LEU A 2 1.33 -12.99 25.88
CA LEU A 2 0.56 -12.59 24.71
C LEU A 2 1.57 -12.21 23.60
N MET A 3 1.75 -13.07 22.61
CA MET A 3 2.47 -12.69 21.40
C MET A 3 1.61 -11.64 20.67
N PRO A 4 2.11 -10.44 20.34
CA PRO A 4 1.34 -9.49 19.55
C PRO A 4 0.99 -10.17 18.23
N SER A 5 -0.31 -10.35 17.95
CA SER A 5 -0.73 -11.05 16.75
C SER A 5 -0.22 -10.26 15.54
N MET A 6 0.56 -10.91 14.69
CA MET A 6 1.01 -10.34 13.41
C MET A 6 -0.17 -10.16 12.42
N ASN A 7 -1.42 -10.19 12.91
CA ASN A 7 -2.68 -10.16 12.18
C ASN A 7 -3.44 -8.83 12.32
N GLN A 8 -2.80 -7.78 12.82
CA GLN A 8 -3.44 -6.48 12.94
C GLN A 8 -3.34 -5.69 11.64
N VAL A 9 -4.45 -5.07 11.24
CA VAL A 9 -4.46 -4.10 10.15
C VAL A 9 -3.53 -2.94 10.49
N ARG A 10 -2.60 -2.62 9.59
CA ARG A 10 -1.67 -1.50 9.76
C ARG A 10 -1.97 -0.41 8.76
N THR A 11 -2.20 0.80 9.25
CA THR A 11 -2.40 1.97 8.40
C THR A 11 -1.14 2.81 8.35
N ILE A 12 -0.62 3.06 7.15
CA ILE A 12 0.56 3.88 6.90
C ILE A 12 0.16 5.06 6.01
N VAL A 13 0.70 6.23 6.34
CA VAL A 13 0.57 7.45 5.54
C VAL A 13 1.85 7.63 4.73
N TYR A 14 1.69 7.79 3.43
CA TYR A 14 2.77 8.04 2.49
C TYR A 14 2.69 9.45 1.93
N ASP A 15 3.85 10.08 1.78
CA ASP A 15 4.03 11.30 1.00
C ASP A 15 4.49 10.96 -0.41
N CYS A 16 3.72 11.40 -1.40
CA CYS A 16 3.86 11.09 -2.81
C CYS A 16 4.07 12.39 -3.59
N GLN A 17 5.24 13.02 -3.42
CA GLN A 17 5.59 14.29 -4.08
C GLN A 17 4.57 15.40 -3.79
N GLY A 18 4.14 15.53 -2.53
CA GLY A 18 3.14 16.52 -2.09
C GLY A 18 1.69 16.02 -2.07
N ALA A 19 1.38 14.88 -2.69
CA ALA A 19 0.12 14.18 -2.48
C ALA A 19 0.20 13.25 -1.25
N ARG A 20 -0.88 13.17 -0.47
CA ARG A 20 -0.97 12.28 0.69
C ARG A 20 -1.74 11.02 0.32
N MET A 21 -1.11 9.86 0.45
CA MET A 21 -1.73 8.56 0.26
C MET A 21 -1.86 7.84 1.61
N MET A 22 -3.01 7.21 1.86
CA MET A 22 -3.18 6.32 3.02
C MET A 22 -3.35 4.89 2.55
N VAL A 23 -2.61 3.98 3.18
CA VAL A 23 -2.70 2.54 2.88
C VAL A 23 -2.97 1.78 4.16
N ALA A 24 -4.06 1.01 4.19
CA ALA A 24 -4.34 0.05 5.25
C ALA A 24 -4.02 -1.36 4.76
N TYR A 25 -2.95 -1.95 5.30
CA TYR A 25 -2.51 -3.31 5.02
C TYR A 25 -3.26 -4.28 5.93
N ASN A 26 -3.99 -5.22 5.34
CA ASN A 26 -4.67 -6.29 6.04
C ASN A 26 -3.98 -7.63 5.73
N PRO A 27 -3.14 -8.13 6.65
CA PRO A 27 -2.40 -9.38 6.44
C PRO A 27 -3.31 -10.63 6.44
N ASN A 28 -4.48 -10.58 7.10
CA ASN A 28 -5.41 -11.72 7.14
C ASN A 28 -6.00 -12.02 5.77
N ASP A 29 -6.48 -10.96 5.12
CA ASP A 29 -7.15 -11.07 3.82
C ASP A 29 -6.16 -10.91 2.66
N LYS A 30 -4.87 -10.69 2.96
CA LYS A 30 -3.81 -10.36 2.00
C LYS A 30 -4.24 -9.23 1.07
N THR A 31 -4.74 -8.14 1.66
CA THR A 31 -5.22 -6.96 0.91
C THR A 31 -4.61 -5.66 1.40
N ALA A 32 -4.57 -4.67 0.52
CA ALA A 32 -4.24 -3.30 0.84
C ALA A 32 -5.38 -2.37 0.40
N SER A 33 -5.94 -1.61 1.34
CA SER A 33 -6.91 -0.56 1.04
C SER A 33 -6.19 0.77 0.84
N VAL A 34 -6.27 1.35 -0.36
CA VAL A 34 -5.54 2.55 -0.77
C VAL A 34 -6.51 3.71 -0.97
N SER A 35 -6.30 4.80 -0.23
CA SER A 35 -6.95 6.10 -0.44
C SER A 35 -5.96 7.04 -1.13
N TRP A 36 -6.32 7.46 -2.33
CA TRP A 36 -5.54 8.37 -3.18
C TRP A 36 -6.37 9.62 -3.52
N PRO A 37 -5.82 10.84 -3.50
CA PRO A 37 -6.57 12.06 -3.79
C PRO A 37 -7.24 12.02 -5.16
N GLY A 38 -8.54 12.33 -5.21
CA GLY A 38 -9.32 12.35 -6.45
C GLY A 38 -9.73 10.97 -6.99
N GLU A 39 -9.38 9.88 -6.31
CA GLU A 39 -9.78 8.51 -6.67
C GLU A 39 -10.63 7.88 -5.56
N PRO A 40 -11.60 7.01 -5.89
CA PRO A 40 -12.33 6.27 -4.88
C PRO A 40 -11.40 5.25 -4.21
N LEU A 41 -11.75 4.86 -2.98
CA LEU A 41 -11.03 3.85 -2.20
C LEU A 41 -10.85 2.56 -3.02
N ARG A 42 -9.61 2.05 -3.06
CA ARG A 42 -9.29 0.81 -3.79
C ARG A 42 -8.87 -0.27 -2.82
N VAL A 43 -9.40 -1.48 -3.01
CA VAL A 43 -8.95 -2.67 -2.28
C VAL A 43 -8.19 -3.53 -3.26
N LEU A 44 -6.90 -3.71 -2.99
CA LEU A 44 -5.97 -4.43 -3.85
C LEU A 44 -5.61 -5.75 -3.19
N ARG A 45 -5.44 -6.81 -3.98
CA ARG A 45 -5.02 -8.13 -3.49
C ARG A 45 -3.53 -8.32 -3.65
N GLU A 46 -2.91 -8.97 -2.67
CA GLU A 46 -1.50 -9.34 -2.72
C GLU A 46 -1.27 -10.30 -3.89
N TYR A 47 -0.30 -9.94 -4.71
CA TYR A 47 0.18 -10.72 -5.85
C TYR A 47 1.51 -11.42 -5.51
N ASP A 48 2.36 -10.76 -4.73
CA ASP A 48 3.66 -11.28 -4.27
C ASP A 48 3.95 -10.75 -2.86
N GLY A 49 4.40 -11.62 -1.97
CA GLY A 49 4.56 -11.40 -0.53
C GLY A 49 5.92 -11.87 -0.05
N GLY A 50 6.95 -11.08 -0.34
CA GLY A 50 8.34 -11.34 0.07
C GLY A 50 9.03 -10.08 0.59
N ARG A 51 10.32 -9.92 0.26
CA ARG A 51 11.10 -8.70 0.61
C ARG A 51 10.56 -7.45 -0.09
N THR A 52 9.95 -7.66 -1.25
CA THR A 52 9.08 -6.71 -1.94
C THR A 52 7.67 -7.25 -1.86
N PHE A 53 6.69 -6.37 -1.69
CA PHE A 53 5.28 -6.74 -1.76
C PHE A 53 4.62 -6.04 -2.94
N THR A 54 3.71 -6.74 -3.62
CA THR A 54 2.91 -6.18 -4.71
C THR A 54 1.44 -6.41 -4.45
N TYR A 55 0.64 -5.35 -4.45
CA TYR A 55 -0.82 -5.41 -4.45
C TYR A 55 -1.36 -4.88 -5.76
N SER A 56 -2.38 -5.55 -6.33
CA SER A 56 -2.95 -5.17 -7.62
C SER A 56 -4.42 -5.56 -7.74
N ASP A 57 -5.18 -4.82 -8.55
CA ASP A 57 -6.50 -5.22 -9.09
C ASP A 57 -6.50 -5.27 -10.63
N GLY A 58 -5.31 -5.21 -11.25
CA GLY A 58 -5.09 -5.14 -12.68
C GLY A 58 -5.07 -3.70 -13.24
N ARG A 59 -5.82 -2.78 -12.63
CA ARG A 59 -5.84 -1.36 -13.01
C ARG A 59 -4.92 -0.52 -12.14
N TYR A 60 -4.82 -0.83 -10.86
CA TYR A 60 -3.98 -0.15 -9.89
C TYR A 60 -2.93 -1.12 -9.39
N ARG A 61 -1.73 -0.61 -9.13
CA ARG A 61 -0.64 -1.40 -8.58
C ARG A 61 0.08 -0.62 -7.49
N LEU A 62 0.22 -1.24 -6.33
CA LEU A 62 1.02 -0.76 -5.22
C LEU A 62 2.19 -1.72 -5.03
N ARG A 63 3.41 -1.24 -5.23
CA ARG A 63 4.63 -2.02 -5.02
C ARG A 63 5.40 -1.43 -3.86
N GLY A 64 5.71 -2.21 -2.84
CA GLY A 64 6.46 -1.74 -1.68
C GLY A 64 7.80 -2.42 -1.54
N GLN A 65 8.77 -1.62 -1.09
CA GLN A 65 10.10 -2.06 -0.70
C GLN A 65 10.57 -1.18 0.46
N ASP A 66 10.93 -1.81 1.58
CA ASP A 66 11.36 -1.13 2.81
C ASP A 66 10.37 -0.04 3.27
N TYR A 67 10.76 1.23 3.21
CA TYR A 67 9.95 2.40 3.63
C TYR A 67 9.33 3.18 2.47
N GLN A 68 9.39 2.63 1.26
CA GLN A 68 8.90 3.28 0.05
C GLN A 68 7.88 2.41 -0.66
N VAL A 69 6.95 3.07 -1.33
CA VAL A 69 5.99 2.41 -2.21
C VAL A 69 5.93 3.14 -3.54
N GLN A 70 5.72 2.38 -4.61
CA GLN A 70 5.39 2.90 -5.94
C GLN A 70 3.91 2.70 -6.17
N TRP A 71 3.22 3.79 -6.48
CA TRP A 71 1.79 3.82 -6.81
C TRP A 71 1.60 4.01 -8.31
N GLU A 72 0.91 3.08 -8.94
CA GLU A 72 0.68 3.06 -10.39
C GLU A 72 -0.82 3.01 -10.69
N ILE A 73 -1.25 3.87 -11.62
CA ILE A 73 -2.63 3.92 -12.11
C ILE A 73 -2.62 3.61 -13.61
N ARG A 74 -3.31 2.56 -14.05
CA ARG A 74 -3.54 2.22 -15.46
C ARG A 74 -2.26 2.14 -16.32
N GLY A 75 -1.15 1.64 -15.78
CA GLY A 75 0.11 1.55 -16.54
C GLY A 75 0.83 2.88 -16.78
N GLN A 76 0.40 3.96 -16.11
CA GLN A 76 1.14 5.24 -16.12
C GLN A 76 2.46 5.12 -15.36
N THR A 77 3.34 6.12 -15.52
CA THR A 77 4.58 6.20 -14.74
C THR A 77 4.26 6.15 -13.23
N PRO A 78 4.81 5.19 -12.47
CA PRO A 78 4.53 5.07 -11.06
C PRO A 78 5.03 6.26 -10.25
N VAL A 79 4.22 6.74 -9.32
CA VAL A 79 4.61 7.75 -8.35
C VAL A 79 5.34 7.09 -7.19
N THR A 80 6.55 7.53 -6.89
CA THR A 80 7.28 7.05 -5.71
C THR A 80 6.86 7.82 -4.48
N CYS A 81 6.41 7.08 -3.47
CA CYS A 81 5.97 7.60 -2.20
C CYS A 81 6.82 7.08 -1.05
N ARG A 82 6.98 7.89 0.00
CA ARG A 82 7.76 7.54 1.19
C ARG A 82 6.88 7.54 2.42
N ALA A 83 7.03 6.52 3.26
CA ALA A 83 6.33 6.49 4.54
C ALA A 83 6.76 7.72 5.35
N ARG A 84 5.80 8.46 5.88
CA ARG A 84 6.11 9.43 6.94
C ARG A 84 6.27 8.64 8.23
N ALA A 85 7.38 8.85 8.93
CA ALA A 85 7.43 8.51 10.35
C ALA A 85 6.32 9.33 11.03
N ALA A 86 5.41 8.64 11.72
CA ALA A 86 4.45 9.28 12.60
C ALA A 86 5.18 9.90 13.80
#